data_AF-A0A9N7PK00-F1
#
_entry.id   AF-A0A9N7PK00-F1
#
_cell.length_a   1.000
_cell.length_b   1.000
_cell.length_c   1.000
_cell.angle_alpha   90.00
_cell.angle_beta   90.00
_cell.angle_gamma   90.00
#
_symmetry.space_group_name_H-M   'P 1'
#
loop_
_entity.id
_entity.type
_entity.pdbx_description
1 polymer ?
#
loop_
_entity_poly.entity_id
_entity_poly.type
_entity_poly.pdbx_seq_one_letter_code
_entity_poly.pdbx_strand_id
1 'polypeptide(L)'
;MKDFFTLNIPNKYYTTSFTEQIIPIILLCIAIVLICFYRNEIRSSKKLDKIIRYSIGIVSLVVLITYYFTIWIIEGIKADNLPFHLCYLTNILCIILVFSKNRTLFNFSIFTGVLGGISSLISVDMELYWRYFKYYQFMIGHTMIVFVPLYFLIIYNYIPSFKDAMKAFITLQIIGLPMGIFNEIYKTNYFFVSFGSNEASKGTFLTFLGDGYMYLFNLELLAISCIICWYIILKFICKKLKKSSPNIDYGYTI
;
A
#
# COMPACT_ATOMS: atom_id res chain seq x y z
N MET A 1 -9.00 -13.68 24.49
CA MET A 1 -7.91 -12.74 24.13
C MET A 1 -6.67 -13.45 23.58
N LYS A 2 -6.21 -14.58 24.16
CA LYS A 2 -5.05 -15.34 23.63
C LYS A 2 -5.21 -15.74 22.16
N ASP A 3 -6.42 -16.19 21.79
CA ASP A 3 -6.67 -16.65 20.42
C ASP A 3 -6.68 -15.52 19.40
N PHE A 4 -6.87 -14.26 19.79
CA PHE A 4 -6.93 -13.14 18.84
C PHE A 4 -5.58 -12.89 18.14
N PHE A 5 -4.47 -13.12 18.84
CA PHE A 5 -3.12 -12.89 18.34
C PHE A 5 -2.49 -14.14 17.72
N THR A 6 -3.24 -15.22 17.49
CA THR A 6 -2.72 -16.37 16.76
C THR A 6 -2.44 -16.01 15.31
N LEU A 7 -1.27 -16.40 14.81
CA LEU A 7 -0.80 -16.07 13.47
C LEU A 7 -1.38 -16.97 12.37
N ASN A 8 -1.83 -18.17 12.77
CA ASN A 8 -2.38 -19.18 11.88
C ASN A 8 -3.84 -19.48 12.25
N ILE A 9 -4.67 -19.62 11.23
CA ILE A 9 -6.07 -20.03 11.40
C ILE A 9 -6.08 -21.53 11.77
N PRO A 10 -6.80 -21.95 12.82
CA PRO A 10 -6.89 -23.36 13.20
C PRO A 10 -7.41 -24.27 12.08
N ASN A 11 -8.29 -23.74 11.23
CA ASN A 11 -8.74 -24.39 10.01
C ASN A 11 -7.91 -23.90 8.80
N LYS A 12 -6.95 -24.71 8.36
CA LYS A 12 -6.07 -24.42 7.21
C LYS A 12 -6.81 -24.35 5.86
N TYR A 13 -8.08 -24.76 5.80
CA TYR A 13 -8.90 -24.66 4.60
C TYR A 13 -9.80 -23.42 4.60
N TYR A 14 -9.71 -22.56 5.61
CA TYR A 14 -10.48 -21.32 5.63
C TYR A 14 -9.89 -20.31 4.66
N THR A 15 -10.66 -19.98 3.64
CA THR A 15 -10.42 -18.84 2.76
C THR A 15 -11.24 -17.65 3.23
N THR A 16 -10.67 -16.45 3.14
CA THR A 16 -11.37 -15.19 3.46
C THR A 16 -12.71 -15.14 2.71
N SER A 17 -13.80 -14.93 3.45
CA SER A 17 -15.13 -14.85 2.85
C SER A 17 -15.29 -13.57 2.02
N PHE A 18 -16.19 -13.60 1.04
CA PHE A 18 -16.52 -12.41 0.23
C PHE A 18 -16.92 -11.20 1.10
N THR A 19 -17.66 -11.43 2.18
CA THR A 19 -18.08 -10.37 3.11
C THR A 19 -16.90 -9.74 3.84
N GLU A 20 -15.95 -10.55 4.31
CA GLU A 20 -14.73 -10.06 4.96
C GLU A 20 -13.87 -9.25 3.99
N GLN A 21 -13.83 -9.66 2.72
CA GLN A 21 -13.08 -8.95 1.70
C GLN A 21 -13.73 -7.62 1.29
N ILE A 22 -15.05 -7.60 1.08
CA ILE A 22 -15.73 -6.44 0.48
C ILE A 22 -15.93 -5.29 1.48
N ILE A 23 -16.08 -5.58 2.78
CA ILE A 23 -16.33 -4.56 3.80
C ILE A 23 -15.20 -3.51 3.85
N PRO A 24 -13.90 -3.87 3.97
CA PRO A 24 -12.80 -2.91 3.94
C PRO A 24 -12.78 -2.07 2.66
N ILE A 25 -13.10 -2.66 1.51
CA ILE A 25 -13.15 -1.96 0.22
C ILE A 25 -14.28 -0.93 0.21
N ILE A 26 -15.48 -1.31 0.67
CA ILE A 26 -16.61 -0.38 0.79
C ILE A 26 -16.26 0.77 1.73
N LEU A 27 -15.65 0.49 2.89
CA LEU A 27 -15.22 1.52 3.83
C LEU A 27 -14.18 2.46 3.23
N LEU A 28 -13.21 1.93 2.47
CA LEU A 28 -12.25 2.74 1.72
C LEU A 28 -12.94 3.64 0.69
N CYS A 29 -13.87 3.11 -0.09
CA CYS A 29 -14.64 3.89 -1.07
C CYS A 29 -15.45 5.00 -0.39
N ILE A 30 -16.15 4.69 0.71
CA ILE A 30 -16.89 5.68 1.49
C ILE A 30 -15.93 6.76 2.00
N ALA A 31 -14.77 6.40 2.55
CA ALA A 31 -13.79 7.36 3.04
C ALA A 31 -13.28 8.27 1.91
N ILE A 32 -12.99 7.74 0.71
CA ILE A 32 -12.57 8.51 -0.46
C ILE A 32 -13.68 9.48 -0.90
N VAL A 33 -14.93 9.02 -0.91
CA VAL A 33 -16.09 9.84 -1.26
C VAL A 33 -16.25 10.98 -0.25
N LEU A 34 -16.18 10.69 1.06
CA LEU A 34 -16.28 11.69 2.12
C LEU A 34 -15.19 12.77 2.00
N ILE A 35 -13.92 12.39 1.77
CA ILE A 35 -12.87 13.40 1.58
C ILE A 35 -13.06 14.22 0.30
N CYS A 36 -13.68 13.67 -0.74
CA CYS A 36 -14.00 14.42 -1.96
C CYS A 36 -15.12 15.45 -1.70
N PHE A 37 -16.15 15.06 -0.95
CA PHE A 37 -17.27 15.95 -0.58
C PHE A 37 -16.82 17.06 0.37
N TYR A 38 -16.13 16.71 1.46
CA TYR A 38 -15.69 17.64 2.49
C TYR A 38 -14.31 18.28 2.23
N ARG A 39 -13.82 18.22 0.99
CA ARG A 39 -12.45 18.68 0.67
C ARG A 39 -12.24 20.16 0.97
N ASN A 40 -13.26 21.01 0.80
CA ASN A 40 -13.11 22.46 0.97
C ASN A 40 -13.01 22.82 2.46
N GLU A 41 -13.80 22.15 3.30
CA GLU A 41 -13.85 22.26 4.75
C GLU A 41 -12.55 21.74 5.38
N ILE A 42 -12.04 20.60 4.89
CA ILE A 42 -10.75 20.06 5.31
C ILE A 42 -9.63 21.03 4.90
N ARG A 43 -9.71 21.60 3.68
CA ARG A 43 -8.70 22.54 3.19
C ARG A 43 -8.66 23.86 3.95
N SER A 44 -9.82 24.37 4.37
CA SER A 44 -9.91 25.62 5.13
C SER A 44 -9.53 25.47 6.61
N SER A 45 -9.53 24.24 7.15
CA SER A 45 -9.26 23.97 8.56
C SER A 45 -7.95 23.18 8.77
N LYS A 46 -6.88 23.90 9.11
CA LYS A 46 -5.59 23.29 9.51
C LYS A 46 -5.74 22.29 10.67
N LYS A 47 -6.69 22.53 11.59
CA LYS A 47 -6.97 21.64 12.71
C LYS A 47 -7.57 20.32 12.22
N LEU A 48 -8.59 20.37 11.34
CA LEU A 48 -9.25 19.19 10.81
C LEU A 48 -8.28 18.34 9.98
N ASP A 49 -7.50 18.96 9.08
CA ASP A 49 -6.46 18.27 8.33
C ASP A 49 -5.45 17.54 9.24
N LYS A 50 -4.98 18.22 10.29
CA LYS A 50 -4.02 17.65 11.24
C LYS A 50 -4.63 16.46 11.99
N ILE A 51 -5.88 16.57 12.44
CA ILE A 51 -6.60 15.48 13.12
C ILE A 51 -6.71 14.27 12.19
N ILE A 52 -7.16 14.44 10.95
CA ILE A 52 -7.33 13.33 9.99
C ILE A 52 -5.99 12.65 9.73
N ARG A 53 -4.97 13.41 9.31
CA ARG A 53 -3.64 12.87 9.00
C ARG A 53 -3.02 12.14 10.18
N TYR A 54 -3.03 12.74 11.36
CA TYR A 54 -2.35 12.18 12.53
C TYR A 54 -3.10 10.97 13.08
N SER A 55 -4.44 10.98 13.05
CA SER A 55 -5.23 9.81 13.44
C SER A 55 -4.90 8.61 12.57
N ILE A 56 -4.84 8.81 11.24
CA ILE A 56 -4.47 7.74 10.30
C ILE A 56 -3.03 7.28 10.54
N GLY A 57 -2.08 8.20 10.68
CA GLY A 57 -0.68 7.86 10.96
C GLY A 57 -0.48 7.06 12.24
N ILE A 58 -1.16 7.47 13.31
CA ILE A 58 -1.10 6.78 14.62
C ILE A 58 -1.75 5.40 14.51
N VAL A 59 -2.92 5.27 13.88
CA VAL A 59 -3.57 3.96 13.68
C VAL A 59 -2.67 3.03 12.87
N SER A 60 -2.12 3.49 11.75
CA SER A 60 -1.17 2.72 10.95
C SER A 60 0.06 2.30 11.74
N LEU A 61 0.63 3.22 12.53
CA LEU A 61 1.81 2.95 13.36
C LEU A 61 1.52 1.91 14.44
N VAL A 62 0.40 2.05 15.16
CA VAL A 62 0.00 1.11 16.21
C VAL A 62 -0.23 -0.28 15.64
N VAL A 63 -0.95 -0.38 14.51
CA VAL A 63 -1.21 -1.66 13.84
C VAL A 63 0.10 -2.32 13.38
N LEU A 64 1.00 -1.54 12.77
CA LEU A 64 2.28 -2.02 12.28
C LEU A 64 3.18 -2.53 13.42
N ILE A 65 3.33 -1.74 14.49
CA ILE A 65 4.12 -2.13 15.66
C ILE A 65 3.53 -3.37 16.33
N THR A 66 2.21 -3.39 16.52
CA THR A 66 1.52 -4.54 17.15
C THR A 66 1.76 -5.82 16.36
N TYR A 67 1.77 -5.74 15.03
CA TYR A 67 2.08 -6.87 14.16
C TYR A 67 3.49 -7.40 14.35
N TYR A 68 4.51 -6.54 14.19
CA TYR A 68 5.90 -6.97 14.31
C TYR A 68 6.23 -7.44 15.72
N PHE A 69 5.69 -6.78 16.74
CA PHE A 69 5.84 -7.21 18.11
C PHE A 69 5.21 -8.61 18.34
N THR A 70 4.01 -8.84 17.82
CA THR A 70 3.32 -10.13 17.94
C THR A 70 4.09 -11.24 17.23
N ILE A 71 4.47 -11.04 15.96
CA ILE A 71 5.14 -12.08 15.18
C ILE A 71 6.53 -12.42 15.73
N TRP A 72 7.30 -11.42 16.16
CA TRP A 72 8.63 -11.66 16.72
C TRP A 72 8.60 -12.30 18.11
N ILE A 73 7.55 -12.08 18.91
CA ILE A 73 7.37 -12.78 20.18
C ILE A 73 6.97 -14.24 19.96
N ILE A 74 6.04 -14.49 19.03
CA ILE A 74 5.47 -15.83 18.84
C ILE A 74 6.42 -16.72 18.04
N GLU A 75 7.03 -16.20 16.98
CA GLU A 75 7.84 -16.99 16.05
C GLU A 75 9.34 -16.70 16.13
N GLY A 76 9.75 -15.68 16.87
CA GLY A 76 11.12 -15.15 16.81
C GLY A 76 11.34 -14.28 15.58
N ILE A 77 12.53 -13.67 15.49
CA ILE A 77 12.96 -12.93 14.30
C ILE A 77 13.53 -13.93 13.29
N LYS A 78 12.98 -13.93 12.09
CA LYS A 78 13.37 -14.81 10.98
C LYS A 78 13.54 -13.98 9.71
N ALA A 79 14.21 -14.56 8.71
CA ALA A 79 14.44 -13.87 7.44
C ALA A 79 13.14 -13.53 6.70
N ASP A 80 12.07 -14.32 6.85
CA ASP A 80 10.78 -14.18 6.19
C ASP A 80 9.77 -13.26 6.89
N ASN A 81 10.08 -12.81 8.11
CA ASN A 81 9.21 -11.93 8.91
C ASN A 81 9.83 -10.55 9.22
N LEU A 82 10.78 -10.11 8.40
CA LEU A 82 11.34 -8.77 8.44
C LEU A 82 10.43 -7.78 7.70
N PRO A 83 10.48 -6.47 8.03
CA PRO A 83 9.66 -5.44 7.40
C PRO A 83 10.12 -5.03 6.00
N PHE A 84 10.57 -6.00 5.21
CA PHE A 84 11.15 -5.82 3.89
C PHE A 84 10.14 -6.00 2.76
N HIS A 85 8.89 -6.35 3.06
CA HIS A 85 7.83 -6.41 2.05
C HIS A 85 7.40 -5.00 1.65
N LEU A 86 7.12 -4.79 0.35
CA LEU A 86 6.84 -3.47 -0.22
C LEU A 86 5.65 -2.78 0.45
N CYS A 87 4.61 -3.53 0.82
CA CYS A 87 3.45 -2.96 1.50
C CYS A 87 3.77 -2.43 2.90
N TYR A 88 4.69 -3.05 3.65
CA TYR A 88 5.11 -2.57 4.96
C TYR A 88 6.02 -1.35 4.84
N LEU A 89 6.98 -1.38 3.89
CA LEU A 89 7.79 -0.21 3.59
C LEU A 89 6.90 0.96 3.21
N THR A 90 5.96 0.78 2.29
CA THR A 90 5.04 1.86 1.91
C THR A 90 4.10 2.28 3.04
N ASN A 91 3.72 1.39 3.97
CA ASN A 91 3.02 1.78 5.19
C ASN A 91 3.87 2.73 6.04
N ILE A 92 5.15 2.42 6.26
CA ILE A 92 6.10 3.28 6.98
C ILE A 92 6.23 4.63 6.26
N LEU A 93 6.38 4.63 4.93
CA LEU A 93 6.45 5.86 4.14
C LEU A 93 5.15 6.68 4.25
N CYS A 94 3.97 6.05 4.27
CA CYS A 94 2.69 6.72 4.47
C CYS A 94 2.57 7.33 5.87
N ILE A 95 3.03 6.61 6.91
CA ILE A 95 3.11 7.14 8.28
C ILE A 95 3.98 8.39 8.30
N ILE A 96 5.20 8.33 7.74
CA ILE A 96 6.10 9.50 7.69
C ILE A 96 5.49 10.62 6.86
N LEU A 97 4.83 10.31 5.74
CA LEU A 97 4.17 11.26 4.86
C LEU A 97 3.08 12.05 5.58
N VAL A 98 2.21 11.38 6.36
CA VAL A 98 1.14 12.09 7.07
C VAL A 98 1.67 13.06 8.13
N PHE A 99 2.90 12.91 8.63
CA PHE A 99 3.51 13.89 9.53
C PHE A 99 4.33 14.96 8.79
N SER A 100 5.17 14.53 7.84
CA SER A 100 6.15 15.38 7.14
C SER A 100 5.59 16.14 5.94
N LYS A 101 4.51 15.65 5.33
CA LYS A 101 3.98 16.13 4.04
C LYS A 101 4.99 16.07 2.89
N ASN A 102 6.01 15.22 3.01
CA ASN A 102 7.11 15.18 2.05
C ASN A 102 6.64 14.72 0.66
N ARG A 103 6.88 15.55 -0.37
CA ARG A 103 6.43 15.29 -1.74
C ARG A 103 7.06 14.05 -2.38
N THR A 104 8.31 13.72 -2.05
CA THR A 104 8.99 12.52 -2.56
C THR A 104 8.34 11.25 -2.01
N LEU A 105 8.00 11.23 -0.71
CA LEU A 105 7.28 10.12 -0.10
C LEU A 105 5.89 9.92 -0.72
N PHE A 106 5.19 11.02 -0.96
CA PHE A 106 3.93 10.99 -1.70
C PHE A 106 4.11 10.41 -3.11
N ASN A 107 5.07 10.91 -3.89
CA ASN A 107 5.28 10.47 -5.27
C ASN A 107 5.57 8.97 -5.34
N PHE A 108 6.39 8.44 -4.43
CA PHE A 108 6.61 7.00 -4.39
C PHE A 108 5.32 6.25 -4.01
N SER A 109 4.67 6.65 -2.91
CA SER A 109 3.50 5.94 -2.36
C SER A 109 2.27 5.99 -3.28
N ILE A 110 2.06 7.08 -4.03
CA ILE A 110 0.93 7.17 -4.98
C ILE A 110 1.09 6.20 -6.15
N PHE A 111 2.32 5.91 -6.60
CA PHE A 111 2.56 5.01 -7.72
C PHE A 111 2.68 3.54 -7.27
N THR A 112 3.40 3.25 -6.19
CA THR A 112 3.63 1.87 -5.75
C THR A 112 2.60 1.41 -4.71
N GLY A 113 2.29 2.25 -3.74
CA GLY A 113 1.39 1.94 -2.62
C GLY A 113 -0.05 1.75 -3.02
N VAL A 114 -0.59 2.64 -3.87
CA VAL A 114 -2.00 2.53 -4.32
C VAL A 114 -2.22 1.27 -5.14
N LEU A 115 -1.35 1.00 -6.11
CA LEU A 115 -1.48 -0.18 -6.97
C LEU A 115 -1.35 -1.48 -6.15
N GLY A 116 -0.30 -1.58 -5.32
CA GLY A 116 -0.11 -2.74 -4.46
C GLY A 116 -1.20 -2.91 -3.41
N GLY A 117 -1.70 -1.82 -2.84
CA GLY A 117 -2.80 -1.84 -1.87
C GLY A 117 -4.11 -2.32 -2.48
N ILE A 118 -4.46 -1.82 -3.66
CA ILE A 118 -5.65 -2.27 -4.40
C ILE A 118 -5.51 -3.75 -4.78
N SER A 119 -4.35 -4.18 -5.31
CA SER A 119 -4.16 -5.59 -5.68
C SER A 119 -4.29 -6.53 -4.48
N SER A 120 -3.75 -6.14 -3.32
CA SER A 120 -3.87 -6.94 -2.09
C SER A 120 -5.30 -7.03 -1.56
N LEU A 121 -6.07 -5.93 -1.60
CA LEU A 121 -7.47 -5.94 -1.14
C LEU A 121 -8.37 -6.80 -2.05
N ILE A 122 -8.07 -6.87 -3.34
CA ILE A 122 -8.85 -7.65 -4.32
C ILE A 122 -8.40 -9.12 -4.39
N SER A 123 -7.21 -9.47 -3.89
CA SER A 123 -6.72 -10.84 -3.89
C SER A 123 -7.65 -11.78 -3.12
N VAL A 124 -8.13 -12.85 -3.77
CA VAL A 124 -9.15 -13.75 -3.21
C VAL A 124 -8.53 -14.89 -2.38
N ASP A 125 -7.23 -15.15 -2.54
CA ASP A 125 -6.53 -16.30 -1.95
C ASP A 125 -5.98 -16.01 -0.54
N MET A 126 -6.65 -15.13 0.20
CA MET A 126 -6.22 -14.76 1.55
C MET A 126 -6.68 -15.79 2.57
N GLU A 127 -5.74 -16.38 3.32
CA GLU A 127 -6.02 -17.16 4.54
C GLU A 127 -6.14 -16.23 5.75
N LEU A 128 -7.10 -15.29 5.71
CA LEU A 128 -7.37 -14.33 6.78
C LEU A 128 -8.78 -14.53 7.32
N TYR A 129 -8.95 -14.36 8.62
CA TYR A 129 -10.24 -14.48 9.28
C TYR A 129 -10.45 -13.36 10.29
N TRP A 130 -11.63 -12.73 10.26
CA TRP A 130 -11.93 -11.53 11.03
C TRP A 130 -11.78 -11.70 12.54
N ARG A 131 -11.78 -12.93 13.06
CA ARG A 131 -11.56 -13.19 14.48
C ARG A 131 -10.10 -13.06 14.93
N TYR A 132 -9.16 -12.87 14.00
CA TYR A 132 -7.73 -12.78 14.29
C TYR A 132 -7.15 -11.42 13.94
N PHE A 133 -6.17 -10.97 14.71
CA PHE A 133 -5.49 -9.70 14.54
C PHE A 133 -4.88 -9.55 13.13
N LYS A 134 -4.34 -10.63 12.57
CA LYS A 134 -3.71 -10.65 11.23
C LYS A 134 -4.65 -10.14 10.14
N TYR A 135 -5.94 -10.44 10.23
CA TYR A 135 -6.95 -9.90 9.32
C TYR A 135 -7.01 -8.36 9.38
N TYR A 136 -7.18 -7.80 10.59
CA TYR A 136 -7.27 -6.34 10.75
C TYR A 136 -5.99 -5.65 10.37
N GLN A 137 -4.84 -6.22 10.74
CA GLN A 137 -3.53 -5.72 10.36
C GLN A 137 -3.38 -5.63 8.84
N PHE A 138 -3.73 -6.70 8.14
CA PHE A 138 -3.66 -6.74 6.69
C PHE A 138 -4.63 -5.73 6.06
N MET A 139 -5.91 -5.75 6.46
CA MET A 139 -6.94 -4.90 5.87
C MET A 139 -6.69 -3.41 6.13
N ILE A 140 -6.34 -3.04 7.36
CA ILE A 140 -6.02 -1.65 7.71
C ILE A 140 -4.74 -1.23 6.98
N GLY A 141 -3.67 -2.04 7.02
CA GLY A 141 -2.41 -1.71 6.37
C GLY A 141 -2.56 -1.43 4.87
N HIS A 142 -3.32 -2.25 4.15
CA HIS A 142 -3.54 -2.06 2.71
C HIS A 142 -4.53 -0.93 2.41
N THR A 143 -5.54 -0.72 3.26
CA THR A 143 -6.44 0.43 3.14
C THR A 143 -5.68 1.75 3.29
N MET A 144 -4.75 1.84 4.24
CA MET A 144 -4.03 3.08 4.53
C MET A 144 -3.01 3.46 3.45
N ILE A 145 -2.31 2.51 2.84
CA ILE A 145 -1.39 2.79 1.72
C ILE A 145 -2.11 3.23 0.44
N VAL A 146 -3.42 2.96 0.32
CA VAL A 146 -4.26 3.51 -0.74
C VAL A 146 -4.79 4.88 -0.34
N PHE A 147 -5.37 4.98 0.86
CA PHE A 147 -6.05 6.19 1.32
C PHE A 147 -5.10 7.37 1.50
N VAL A 148 -3.94 7.18 2.12
CA VAL A 148 -3.02 8.27 2.47
C VAL A 148 -2.52 9.02 1.22
N PRO A 149 -1.98 8.36 0.17
CA PRO A 149 -1.59 9.07 -1.04
C PRO A 149 -2.78 9.78 -1.71
N LEU A 150 -3.96 9.15 -1.76
CA LEU A 150 -5.15 9.80 -2.33
C LEU A 150 -5.60 11.03 -1.52
N TYR A 151 -5.47 11.00 -0.19
CA TYR A 151 -5.70 12.15 0.66
C TYR A 151 -4.78 13.33 0.28
N PHE A 152 -3.49 13.10 0.04
CA PHE A 152 -2.57 14.15 -0.40
C PHE A 152 -2.85 14.61 -1.83
N LEU A 153 -3.24 13.70 -2.72
CA LEU A 153 -3.67 14.07 -4.08
C LEU A 153 -4.88 15.01 -4.03
N ILE A 154 -5.90 14.67 -3.23
CA ILE A 154 -7.18 15.37 -3.17
C ILE A 154 -7.10 16.62 -2.31
N ILE A 155 -6.54 16.57 -1.10
CA ILE A 155 -6.55 17.70 -0.16
C ILE A 155 -5.42 18.68 -0.46
N TYR A 156 -4.21 18.18 -0.72
CA TYR A 156 -3.01 19.01 -0.95
C TYR A 156 -2.75 19.36 -2.42
N ASN A 157 -3.58 18.85 -3.35
CA ASN A 157 -3.37 19.00 -4.79
C ASN A 157 -1.97 18.54 -5.22
N TYR A 158 -1.46 17.46 -4.62
CA TYR A 158 -0.18 16.89 -5.03
C TYR A 158 -0.34 16.14 -6.35
N ILE A 159 -0.25 16.87 -7.46
CA ILE A 159 -0.38 16.30 -8.81
C ILE A 159 0.97 15.73 -9.26
N PRO A 160 1.11 14.41 -9.43
CA PRO A 160 2.37 13.83 -9.88
C PRO A 160 2.60 14.08 -11.37
N SER A 161 3.86 14.30 -11.75
CA SER A 161 4.29 14.40 -13.15
C SER A 161 4.72 13.03 -13.70
N PHE A 162 4.90 12.94 -15.02
CA PHE A 162 5.49 11.74 -15.63
C PHE A 162 6.90 11.44 -15.10
N LYS A 163 7.69 12.49 -14.83
CA LYS A 163 9.02 12.36 -14.23
C LYS A 163 8.94 11.73 -12.83
N ASP A 164 7.89 12.03 -12.07
CA ASP A 164 7.67 11.42 -10.76
C ASP A 164 7.30 9.94 -10.87
N ALA A 165 6.51 9.56 -11.89
CA ALA A 165 6.22 8.16 -12.18
C ALA A 165 7.49 7.36 -12.47
N MET A 166 8.36 7.89 -13.33
CA MET A 166 9.63 7.24 -13.67
C MET A 166 10.61 7.22 -12.49
N LYS A 167 10.65 8.26 -11.66
CA LYS A 167 11.43 8.25 -10.41
C LYS A 167 10.94 7.17 -9.45
N ALA A 168 9.62 7.00 -9.31
CA ALA A 168 9.04 5.96 -8.46
C ALA A 168 9.39 4.57 -8.99
N PHE A 169 9.31 4.35 -10.31
CA PHE A 169 9.76 3.11 -10.94
C PHE A 169 11.25 2.84 -10.70
N ILE A 170 12.13 3.82 -10.95
CA ILE A 170 13.58 3.65 -10.70
C ILE A 170 13.86 3.39 -9.22
N THR A 171 13.15 4.05 -8.32
CA THR A 171 13.29 3.81 -6.87
C THR A 171 12.85 2.40 -6.52
N LEU A 172 11.75 1.91 -7.13
CA LEU A 172 11.30 0.53 -6.98
C LEU A 172 12.37 -0.47 -7.42
N GLN A 173 13.09 -0.18 -8.51
CA GLN A 173 14.22 -1.02 -8.97
C GLN A 173 15.38 -1.03 -7.97
N ILE A 174 15.78 0.16 -7.50
CA ILE A 174 16.89 0.31 -6.56
C ILE A 174 16.63 -0.45 -5.26
N ILE A 175 15.41 -0.41 -4.74
CA ILE A 175 15.04 -1.15 -3.53
C ILE A 175 14.71 -2.62 -3.81
N GLY A 176 14.20 -2.95 -5.00
CA GLY A 176 13.81 -4.31 -5.38
C GLY A 176 15.00 -5.23 -5.63
N LEU A 177 16.09 -4.70 -6.21
CA LEU A 177 17.31 -5.45 -6.47
C LEU A 177 17.90 -6.13 -5.21
N PRO A 178 18.17 -5.42 -4.09
CA PRO A 178 18.67 -6.08 -2.89
C PRO A 178 17.65 -7.05 -2.29
N MET A 179 16.34 -6.82 -2.47
CA MET A 179 15.31 -7.77 -2.01
C MET A 179 15.34 -9.07 -2.83
N GLY A 180 15.55 -8.99 -4.14
CA GLY A 180 15.76 -10.18 -4.98
C GLY A 180 16.99 -10.98 -4.54
N ILE A 181 18.10 -10.31 -4.21
CA ILE A 181 19.31 -10.98 -3.70
C ILE A 181 19.00 -11.66 -2.36
N PHE A 182 18.31 -10.94 -1.47
CA PHE A 182 17.89 -11.48 -0.17
C PHE A 182 16.99 -12.72 -0.33
N ASN A 183 16.03 -12.67 -1.26
CA ASN A 183 15.14 -13.79 -1.56
C ASN A 183 15.90 -15.03 -2.04
N GLU A 184 16.90 -14.88 -2.91
CA GLU A 184 17.67 -16.03 -3.41
C GLU A 184 18.52 -16.69 -2.31
N ILE A 185 19.04 -15.89 -1.36
CA ILE A 185 19.85 -16.38 -0.23
C ILE A 185 18.97 -17.06 0.84
N TYR A 186 17.91 -16.37 1.26
CA TYR A 186 17.11 -16.79 2.42
C TYR A 186 15.81 -17.51 2.06
N LYS A 187 15.53 -17.72 0.77
CA LYS A 187 14.31 -18.36 0.25
C LYS A 187 13.03 -17.66 0.72
N THR A 188 13.06 -16.34 0.71
CA THR A 188 11.91 -15.46 1.04
C THR A 188 11.22 -14.94 -0.22
N ASN A 189 10.13 -14.19 -0.06
CA ASN A 189 9.29 -13.70 -1.16
C ASN A 189 9.11 -12.17 -1.19
N TYR A 190 10.06 -11.39 -0.66
CA TYR A 190 9.95 -9.94 -0.64
C TYR A 190 9.78 -9.35 -2.04
N PHE A 191 8.80 -8.46 -2.20
CA PHE A 191 8.50 -7.78 -3.47
C PHE A 191 8.15 -8.73 -4.62
N PHE A 192 8.00 -10.04 -4.36
CA PHE A 192 7.86 -11.07 -5.39
C PHE A 192 9.03 -11.10 -6.40
N VAL A 193 10.19 -10.52 -6.07
CA VAL A 193 11.36 -10.50 -6.97
C VAL A 193 12.11 -11.81 -6.86
N SER A 194 12.35 -12.45 -8.00
CA SER A 194 13.12 -13.69 -8.12
C SER A 194 14.01 -13.60 -9.35
N PHE A 195 15.25 -14.08 -9.26
CA PHE A 195 16.19 -14.08 -10.39
C PHE A 195 16.28 -15.44 -11.07
N GLY A 196 16.08 -16.54 -10.34
CA GLY A 196 16.26 -17.88 -10.89
C GLY A 196 15.28 -18.95 -10.40
N SER A 197 14.73 -18.83 -9.20
CA SER A 197 14.01 -19.95 -8.55
C SER A 197 12.48 -19.86 -8.62
N ASN A 198 11.92 -18.70 -8.96
CA ASN A 198 10.51 -18.30 -8.91
C ASN A 198 9.81 -18.56 -7.57
N GLU A 199 10.55 -18.87 -6.51
CA GLU A 199 9.99 -19.12 -5.17
C GLU A 199 9.18 -17.92 -4.70
N ALA A 200 9.65 -16.71 -5.01
CA ALA A 200 9.01 -15.48 -4.58
C ALA A 200 7.61 -15.27 -5.19
N SER A 201 7.29 -15.87 -6.34
CA SER A 201 5.99 -15.70 -7.02
C SER A 201 4.98 -16.80 -6.72
N LYS A 202 5.42 -17.90 -6.11
CA LYS A 202 4.58 -19.08 -5.83
C LYS A 202 3.32 -18.75 -5.05
N GLY A 203 2.22 -19.39 -5.45
CA GLY A 203 0.91 -19.19 -4.81
C GLY A 203 0.24 -17.86 -5.14
N THR A 204 0.75 -17.13 -6.12
CA THR A 204 0.13 -15.89 -6.61
C THR A 204 -0.14 -15.97 -8.12
N PHE A 205 -0.99 -15.08 -8.64
CA PHE A 205 -1.19 -14.94 -10.09
C PHE A 205 0.10 -14.56 -10.84
N LEU A 206 1.14 -14.08 -10.15
CA LEU A 206 2.43 -13.76 -10.77
C LEU A 206 3.16 -15.02 -11.27
N THR A 207 2.77 -16.22 -10.83
CA THR A 207 3.26 -17.48 -11.41
C THR A 207 3.01 -17.59 -12.91
N PHE A 208 1.98 -16.91 -13.44
CA PHE A 208 1.70 -16.87 -14.89
C PHE A 208 2.70 -16.02 -15.70
N LEU A 209 3.60 -15.29 -15.04
CA LEU A 209 4.64 -14.49 -15.70
C LEU A 209 5.83 -15.34 -16.19
N GLY A 210 5.78 -16.65 -16.02
CA GLY A 210 6.79 -17.59 -16.50
C GLY A 210 7.87 -17.85 -15.45
N ASP A 211 9.04 -18.30 -15.91
CA ASP A 211 10.10 -18.80 -15.05
C ASP A 211 11.47 -18.14 -15.24
N GLY A 212 12.28 -18.15 -14.18
CA GLY A 212 13.68 -17.69 -14.16
C GLY A 212 13.84 -16.24 -14.64
N TYR A 213 14.73 -16.02 -15.60
CA TYR A 213 14.93 -14.69 -16.17
C TYR A 213 13.70 -14.15 -16.91
N MET A 214 12.87 -15.03 -17.47
CA MET A 214 11.66 -14.63 -18.18
C MET A 214 10.60 -14.09 -17.22
N TYR A 215 10.50 -14.70 -16.03
CA TYR A 215 9.70 -14.18 -14.93
C TYR A 215 10.09 -12.74 -14.59
N LEU A 216 11.38 -12.49 -14.32
CA LEU A 216 11.85 -11.16 -13.95
C LEU A 216 11.56 -10.13 -15.05
N PHE A 217 11.84 -10.47 -16.31
CA PHE A 217 11.55 -9.58 -17.43
C PHE A 217 10.06 -9.24 -17.55
N ASN A 218 9.19 -10.25 -17.42
CA ASN A 218 7.75 -10.06 -17.47
C ASN A 218 7.21 -9.29 -16.25
N LEU A 219 7.80 -9.49 -15.07
CA LEU A 219 7.48 -8.74 -13.85
C LEU A 219 7.82 -7.25 -14.03
N GLU A 220 8.99 -6.95 -14.60
CA GLU A 220 9.39 -5.58 -14.90
C GLU A 220 8.49 -4.91 -15.94
N LEU A 221 8.14 -5.65 -17.00
CA LEU A 221 7.21 -5.18 -18.02
C LEU A 221 5.81 -4.91 -17.42
N LEU A 222 5.33 -5.77 -16.53
CA LEU A 222 4.08 -5.56 -15.80
C LEU A 222 4.17 -4.32 -14.92
N ALA A 223 5.23 -4.19 -14.11
CA ALA A 223 5.40 -3.08 -13.19
C ALA A 223 5.41 -1.72 -13.90
N ILE A 224 6.20 -1.57 -14.98
CA ILE A 224 6.24 -0.32 -15.74
C ILE A 224 4.91 -0.03 -16.43
N SER A 225 4.24 -1.06 -16.98
CA SER A 225 2.94 -0.92 -17.63
C SER A 225 1.87 -0.45 -16.65
N CYS A 226 1.81 -1.04 -15.46
CA CYS A 226 0.89 -0.63 -14.40
C CYS A 226 1.14 0.80 -13.94
N ILE A 227 2.41 1.20 -13.75
CA ILE A 227 2.76 2.59 -13.35
C ILE A 227 2.35 3.60 -14.44
N ILE A 228 2.59 3.29 -15.72
CA ILE A 228 2.20 4.18 -16.83
C ILE A 228 0.67 4.28 -16.94
N CYS A 229 -0.04 3.14 -16.87
CA CYS A 229 -1.50 3.13 -16.89
C CYS A 229 -2.07 3.95 -15.73
N TRP A 230 -1.52 3.78 -14.53
CA TRP A 230 -1.94 4.52 -13.36
C TRP A 230 -1.66 6.02 -13.47
N TYR A 231 -0.49 6.42 -14.00
CA TYR A 231 -0.19 7.81 -14.29
C TYR A 231 -1.24 8.44 -15.24
N ILE A 232 -1.64 7.72 -16.29
CA ILE A 232 -2.66 8.18 -17.23
C ILE A 232 -4.00 8.38 -16.50
N ILE A 233 -4.42 7.41 -15.68
CA ILE A 233 -5.64 7.51 -14.86
C ILE A 233 -5.58 8.72 -13.92
N LEU A 234 -4.47 8.91 -13.19
CA LEU A 234 -4.26 10.05 -12.30
C LEU A 234 -4.35 11.38 -13.05
N LYS A 235 -3.82 11.47 -14.27
CA LYS A 235 -3.92 12.67 -15.10
C LYS A 235 -5.37 13.01 -15.43
N PHE A 236 -6.20 12.01 -15.75
CA PHE A 236 -7.63 12.20 -15.98
C PHE A 236 -8.38 12.63 -14.71
N ILE A 237 -8.10 11.97 -13.57
CA ILE A 237 -8.69 12.31 -12.27
C ILE A 237 -8.36 13.76 -11.90
N CYS A 238 -7.08 14.15 -11.98
CA CYS A 238 -6.63 15.50 -11.67
C CYS A 238 -7.28 16.57 -12.56
N LYS A 239 -7.48 16.28 -13.85
CA LYS A 239 -8.19 17.18 -14.77
C LYS A 239 -9.65 17.40 -14.33
N LYS A 240 -10.36 16.35 -13.89
CA LYS A 240 -11.72 16.46 -13.36
C LYS A 240 -11.77 17.23 -12.04
N LEU A 241 -10.84 16.94 -11.12
CA LEU A 241 -10.76 17.64 -9.82
C LEU A 241 -10.55 19.15 -10.00
N LYS A 242 -9.66 19.58 -10.91
CA LYS A 242 -9.46 20.99 -11.25
C LYS A 242 -10.73 21.67 -11.77
N LYS A 243 -11.46 21.03 -12.69
CA LYS A 243 -12.72 21.57 -13.25
C LYS A 243 -13.79 21.80 -12.17
N SER A 244 -13.78 20.99 -11.12
CA SER A 244 -14.76 21.04 -10.03
C SER A 244 -14.40 21.98 -8.87
N SER A 245 -13.21 22.58 -8.86
CA SER A 245 -12.77 23.45 -7.77
C SER A 245 -12.96 24.93 -8.18
N PRO A 246 -13.74 25.74 -7.46
CA PRO A 246 -13.72 27.19 -7.66
C PRO A 246 -12.30 27.72 -7.38
N ASN A 247 -11.85 28.74 -8.13
CA ASN A 247 -10.57 29.42 -7.92
C ASN A 247 -10.57 30.08 -6.53
N ILE A 248 -10.24 29.30 -5.51
CA ILE A 248 -10.06 29.76 -4.14
C ILE A 248 -8.63 29.41 -3.77
N ASP A 249 -7.82 30.43 -3.49
CA ASP A 249 -6.48 30.27 -2.96
C ASP A 249 -6.58 29.84 -1.49
N TYR A 250 -6.30 28.56 -1.23
CA TYR A 250 -6.40 27.98 0.11
C TYR A 250 -5.16 28.21 0.97
N GLY A 251 -4.20 29.05 0.54
CA GLY A 251 -3.06 29.45 1.36
C GLY A 251 -2.13 28.30 1.76
N TYR A 252 -2.13 27.21 0.96
CA TYR A 252 -1.09 26.19 1.04
C TYR A 252 0.14 26.74 0.33
N THR A 253 1.01 27.41 1.09
CA THR A 253 2.36 27.76 0.62
C THR A 253 3.07 26.48 0.18
N ILE A 254 3.52 26.50 -1.08
CA ILE A 254 4.34 25.47 -1.74
C ILE A 254 5.68 25.37 -1.02
#